data_AF-A0A1I7UUX9-F1
#
_entry.id   AF-A0A1I7UUX9-F1
#
_cell.length_a   1.000
_cell.length_b   1.000
_cell.length_c   1.000
_cell.angle_alpha   90.00
_cell.angle_beta   90.00
_cell.angle_gamma   90.00
#
_symmetry.space_group_name_H-M   'P 1'
#
loop_
_entity.id
_entity.type
_entity.pdbx_description
1 polymer ?
#
loop_
_entity_poly.entity_id
_entity_poly.type
_entity_poly.pdbx_seq_one_letter_code
_entity_poly.pdbx_strand_id
1 'polypeptide(L)'
;MTSPSFSYASVVDRIYSRRSSELYDNIAYLHHPSGVTVVVLRTIPSSEVIEVDFGSTKKHGADRSTNQVSGKGKRGALILQTDSKLCTFKCQDGTEHVVRAGVRGTLVEMNDRLKTHPDLIRTAPDNQGYIAIITYGAGVRDTDGMGDELPKKRLHLK
;
A
#
# COMPACT_ATOMS: atom_id res chain seq x y z
N MET A 1 31.05 -9.49 -29.21
CA MET A 1 31.24 -9.66 -27.75
C MET A 1 29.94 -9.27 -27.09
N THR A 2 29.25 -10.22 -26.45
CA THR A 2 27.98 -9.96 -25.76
C THR A 2 28.28 -9.37 -24.38
N SER A 3 27.80 -8.16 -24.09
CA SER A 3 27.96 -7.57 -22.75
C SER A 3 27.32 -8.49 -21.69
N PRO A 4 27.95 -8.66 -20.52
CA PRO A 4 27.37 -9.45 -19.44
C PRO A 4 26.03 -8.84 -18.98
N SER A 5 24.99 -9.67 -18.93
CA SER A 5 23.67 -9.29 -18.42
C SER A 5 23.61 -9.56 -16.92
N PHE A 6 23.29 -8.53 -16.13
CA PHE A 6 23.18 -8.63 -14.68
C PHE A 6 21.72 -8.46 -14.23
N SER A 7 21.33 -9.25 -13.22
CA SER A 7 20.00 -9.18 -12.60
C SER A 7 20.11 -8.89 -11.11
N TYR A 8 19.47 -7.81 -10.65
CA TYR A 8 19.49 -7.38 -9.26
C TYR A 8 18.07 -7.28 -8.69
N ALA A 9 17.89 -7.56 -7.41
CA ALA A 9 16.64 -7.19 -6.74
C ALA A 9 16.44 -5.66 -6.80
N SER A 10 15.19 -5.23 -6.94
CA SER A 10 14.86 -3.81 -6.94
C SER A 10 15.30 -3.14 -5.62
N VAL A 11 15.43 -1.80 -5.60
CA VAL A 11 15.71 -1.06 -4.34
C VAL A 11 14.68 -1.43 -3.27
N VAL A 12 13.41 -1.51 -3.64
CA VAL A 12 12.31 -1.86 -2.73
C VAL A 12 12.50 -3.27 -2.18
N ASP A 13 12.72 -4.27 -3.03
CA ASP A 13 12.82 -5.67 -2.61
C ASP A 13 14.15 -6.02 -1.90
N ARG A 14 15.08 -5.07 -1.83
CA ARG A 14 16.28 -5.15 -0.96
C ARG A 14 16.00 -4.69 0.46
N ILE A 15 15.05 -3.78 0.65
CA ILE A 15 14.75 -3.12 1.93
C ILE A 15 13.51 -3.73 2.59
N TYR A 16 12.52 -4.13 1.80
CA TYR A 16 11.24 -4.65 2.24
C TYR A 16 11.07 -6.10 1.79
N SER A 17 10.44 -6.93 2.63
CA SER A 17 9.86 -8.20 2.18
C SER A 17 8.49 -7.93 1.57
N ARG A 18 8.25 -8.46 0.37
CA ARG A 18 6.93 -8.36 -0.26
C ARG A 18 6.05 -9.48 0.24
N ARG A 19 4.89 -9.18 0.79
CA ARG A 19 3.97 -10.18 1.35
C ARG A 19 2.61 -10.07 0.67
N SER A 20 1.93 -11.18 0.47
CA SER A 20 0.54 -11.19 0.02
C SER A 20 -0.38 -10.77 1.16
N SER A 21 -1.63 -10.45 0.81
CA SER A 21 -2.72 -10.43 1.79
C SER A 21 -3.45 -11.76 1.74
N GLU A 22 -3.80 -12.28 2.92
CA GLU A 22 -4.60 -13.51 3.07
C GLU A 22 -6.06 -13.27 2.71
N LEU A 23 -6.53 -12.02 2.82
CA LEU A 23 -7.94 -11.67 2.73
C LEU A 23 -8.31 -11.01 1.39
N TYR A 24 -7.36 -10.34 0.75
CA TYR A 24 -7.61 -9.53 -0.44
C TYR A 24 -6.51 -9.73 -1.48
N ASP A 25 -6.86 -10.22 -2.65
CA ASP A 25 -5.92 -10.55 -3.72
C ASP A 25 -5.37 -9.30 -4.44
N ASN A 26 -6.10 -8.20 -4.40
CA ASN A 26 -5.78 -6.96 -5.10
C ASN A 26 -4.66 -6.13 -4.44
N ILE A 27 -4.23 -6.46 -3.23
CA ILE A 27 -3.16 -5.77 -2.51
C ILE A 27 -1.97 -6.67 -2.18
N ALA A 28 -0.84 -6.03 -1.94
CA ALA A 28 0.33 -6.62 -1.31
C ALA A 28 0.92 -5.63 -0.29
N TYR A 29 1.81 -6.15 0.54
CA TYR A 29 2.52 -5.39 1.56
C TYR A 29 4.00 -5.35 1.23
N LEU A 30 4.61 -4.16 1.31
CA LEU A 30 6.06 -4.01 1.43
C LEU A 30 6.36 -3.85 2.91
N HIS A 31 6.78 -4.94 3.54
CA HIS A 31 6.99 -5.01 4.98
C HIS A 31 8.46 -4.80 5.32
N HIS A 32 8.75 -3.77 6.12
CA HIS A 32 10.09 -3.52 6.63
C HIS A 32 10.26 -4.19 8.01
N PRO A 33 11.44 -4.72 8.35
CA PRO A 33 11.71 -5.31 9.67
C PRO A 33 11.47 -4.40 10.88
N SER A 34 11.36 -3.08 10.68
CA SER A 34 10.98 -2.14 11.75
C SER A 34 9.48 -2.18 12.11
N GLY A 35 8.66 -2.92 11.37
CA GLY A 35 7.20 -2.93 11.50
C GLY A 35 6.50 -1.82 10.72
N VAL A 36 7.20 -1.13 9.82
CA VAL A 36 6.58 -0.24 8.82
C VAL A 36 6.13 -1.09 7.63
N THR A 37 4.85 -1.06 7.33
CA THR A 37 4.25 -1.74 6.18
C THR A 37 3.67 -0.72 5.21
N VAL A 38 4.06 -0.81 3.95
CA VAL A 38 3.45 -0.03 2.86
C VAL A 38 2.45 -0.92 2.13
N VAL A 39 1.21 -0.46 2.01
CA VAL A 39 0.16 -1.13 1.23
C VAL A 39 0.25 -0.69 -0.22
N VAL A 40 0.36 -1.63 -1.14
CA VAL A 40 0.52 -1.39 -2.58
C VAL A 40 -0.46 -2.23 -3.39
N LEU A 41 -0.81 -1.77 -4.58
CA LEU A 41 -1.65 -2.54 -5.49
C LEU A 41 -0.87 -3.75 -6.04
N ARG A 42 -1.50 -4.93 -6.01
CA ARG A 42 -0.92 -6.18 -6.53
C ARG A 42 -1.46 -6.53 -7.90
N THR A 43 -2.78 -6.54 -8.03
CA THR A 43 -3.46 -6.82 -9.29
C THR A 43 -3.63 -5.51 -10.04
N ILE A 44 -2.74 -5.25 -10.99
CA ILE A 44 -2.70 -4.02 -11.76
C ILE A 44 -3.79 -4.08 -12.84
N PRO A 45 -4.80 -3.19 -12.83
CA PRO A 45 -5.81 -3.16 -13.88
C PRO A 45 -5.18 -2.80 -15.24
N SER A 46 -5.79 -3.28 -16.32
CA SER A 46 -5.36 -2.92 -17.68
C SER A 46 -5.78 -1.51 -18.07
N SER A 47 -6.95 -1.06 -17.60
CA SER A 47 -7.49 0.26 -17.85
C SER A 47 -6.88 1.32 -16.92
N GLU A 48 -6.77 2.55 -17.43
CA GLU A 48 -6.25 3.70 -16.69
C GLU A 48 -7.13 4.00 -15.47
N VAL A 49 -6.51 4.26 -14.33
CA VAL A 49 -7.25 4.67 -13.12
C VAL A 49 -7.45 6.18 -13.18
N ILE A 50 -8.70 6.59 -13.28
CA ILE A 50 -9.10 7.99 -13.49
C ILE A 50 -9.57 8.69 -12.21
N GLU A 51 -9.85 7.92 -11.15
CA GLU A 51 -10.31 8.46 -9.88
C GLU A 51 -9.90 7.54 -8.71
N VAL A 52 -9.49 8.15 -7.60
CA VAL A 52 -9.26 7.47 -6.31
C VAL A 52 -9.97 8.25 -5.22
N ASP A 53 -10.93 7.60 -4.56
CA ASP A 53 -11.69 8.14 -3.42
C ASP A 53 -11.28 7.42 -2.13
N PHE A 54 -10.69 8.18 -1.19
CA PHE A 54 -10.36 7.68 0.16
C PHE A 54 -11.57 7.70 1.11
N GLY A 55 -12.71 8.20 0.64
CA GLY A 55 -13.97 8.36 1.35
C GLY A 55 -14.00 9.55 2.29
N SER A 56 -15.17 10.15 2.48
CA SER A 56 -15.40 11.20 3.47
C SER A 56 -15.65 10.64 4.87
N THR A 57 -15.07 11.24 5.90
CA THR A 57 -15.39 10.93 7.30
C THR A 57 -16.58 11.75 7.79
N LYS A 58 -17.71 11.10 8.04
CA LYS A 58 -18.72 11.63 8.96
C LYS A 58 -19.02 10.64 10.08
N LYS A 59 -18.13 10.64 11.07
CA LYS A 59 -18.49 10.64 12.50
C LYS A 59 -17.35 11.37 13.23
N HIS A 60 -17.56 12.64 13.58
CA HIS A 60 -16.63 13.57 14.26
C HIS A 60 -15.56 14.33 13.44
N GLY A 61 -15.66 14.42 12.12
CA GLY A 61 -15.09 15.54 11.36
C GLY A 61 -13.57 15.58 11.12
N ALA A 62 -12.83 14.47 11.27
CA ALA A 62 -11.42 14.40 10.88
C ALA A 62 -11.24 13.50 9.64
N ASP A 63 -10.80 14.11 8.54
CA ASP A 63 -10.57 13.45 7.24
C ASP A 63 -9.45 12.38 7.34
N ARG A 64 -9.68 11.15 6.84
CA ARG A 64 -8.69 10.05 6.91
C ARG A 64 -7.40 10.39 6.17
N SER A 65 -7.53 11.23 5.16
CA SER A 65 -6.45 11.66 4.28
C SER A 65 -5.56 12.74 4.91
N THR A 66 -6.10 13.47 5.90
CA THR A 66 -5.36 14.49 6.65
C THR A 66 -4.75 13.99 7.97
N ASN A 67 -4.99 12.72 8.34
CA ASN A 67 -4.44 12.09 9.54
C ASN A 67 -2.97 11.69 9.36
N GLN A 68 -2.11 12.66 9.07
CA GLN A 68 -0.67 12.47 9.15
C GLN A 68 -0.27 12.52 10.63
N VAL A 69 -0.09 11.36 11.25
CA VAL A 69 0.27 11.26 12.68
C VAL A 69 1.77 11.04 12.82
N SER A 70 2.47 12.01 13.42
CA SER A 70 3.89 11.91 13.76
C SER A 70 4.11 12.16 15.26
N GLY A 71 5.11 11.49 15.84
CA GLY A 71 5.55 11.67 17.24
C GLY A 71 5.30 10.48 18.19
N LYS A 72 6.05 10.45 19.31
CA LYS A 72 6.11 9.34 20.29
C LYS A 72 4.78 8.96 20.97
N GLY A 73 3.74 9.80 20.83
CA GLY A 73 2.45 9.59 21.51
C GLY A 73 1.34 8.94 20.67
N LYS A 74 1.43 8.96 19.32
CA LYS A 74 0.38 8.51 18.36
C LYS A 74 -1.09 8.76 18.81
N ARG A 75 -1.36 9.79 19.62
CA ARG A 75 -2.69 10.14 20.11
C ARG A 75 -3.51 10.64 18.93
N GLY A 76 -4.56 9.91 18.56
CA GLY A 76 -5.41 10.23 17.40
C GLY A 76 -5.13 9.40 16.13
N ALA A 77 -4.18 8.47 16.18
CA ALA A 77 -3.93 7.58 15.04
C ALA A 77 -5.11 6.64 14.80
N LEU A 78 -5.53 6.53 13.53
CA LEU A 78 -6.65 5.66 13.15
C LEU A 78 -6.20 4.19 13.22
N ILE A 79 -6.89 3.41 14.06
CA ILE A 79 -6.69 1.96 14.11
C ILE A 79 -7.49 1.32 12.97
N LEU A 80 -6.77 0.66 12.06
CA LEU A 80 -7.34 -0.13 10.99
C LEU A 80 -7.66 -1.54 11.51
N GLN A 81 -8.84 -2.02 11.14
CA GLN A 81 -9.20 -3.43 11.16
C GLN A 81 -8.92 -4.03 9.77
N THR A 82 -8.88 -5.36 9.67
CA THR A 82 -8.65 -6.06 8.39
C THR A 82 -9.63 -5.63 7.30
N ASP A 83 -10.90 -5.41 7.64
CA ASP A 83 -11.96 -4.98 6.71
C ASP A 83 -12.00 -3.45 6.48
N SER A 84 -11.14 -2.67 7.12
CA SER A 84 -11.16 -1.21 7.00
C SER A 84 -10.89 -0.79 5.56
N LYS A 85 -11.86 -0.09 4.96
CA LYS A 85 -11.74 0.47 3.61
C LYS A 85 -10.68 1.57 3.61
N LEU A 86 -9.68 1.42 2.74
CA LEU A 86 -8.63 2.42 2.53
C LEU A 86 -9.06 3.41 1.45
N CYS A 87 -9.45 2.91 0.28
CA CYS A 87 -9.97 3.71 -0.82
C CYS A 87 -10.85 2.86 -1.76
N THR A 88 -11.52 3.54 -2.67
CA THR A 88 -12.09 2.99 -3.90
C THR A 88 -11.40 3.66 -5.09
N PHE A 89 -11.17 2.93 -6.17
CA PHE A 89 -10.67 3.53 -7.39
C PHE A 89 -11.49 3.10 -8.59
N LYS A 90 -11.59 4.00 -9.56
CA LYS A 90 -12.38 3.82 -10.78
C LYS A 90 -11.47 3.87 -12.00
N CYS A 91 -11.67 2.93 -12.90
CA CYS A 91 -10.96 2.85 -14.16
C CYS A 91 -11.75 3.54 -15.29
N GLN A 92 -11.05 3.90 -16.36
CA GLN A 92 -11.65 4.54 -17.54
C GLN A 92 -12.70 3.66 -18.23
N ASP A 93 -12.56 2.34 -18.13
CA ASP A 93 -13.53 1.36 -18.65
C ASP A 93 -14.81 1.23 -17.79
N GLY A 94 -14.90 2.00 -16.71
CA GLY A 94 -16.03 2.01 -15.80
C GLY A 94 -15.95 0.98 -14.67
N THR A 95 -14.91 0.14 -14.63
CA THR A 95 -14.70 -0.78 -13.50
C THR A 95 -14.34 -0.03 -12.22
N GLU A 96 -14.83 -0.55 -11.08
CA GLU A 96 -14.59 0.02 -9.76
C GLU A 96 -14.05 -1.05 -8.82
N HIS A 97 -13.06 -0.65 -8.01
CA HIS A 97 -12.36 -1.56 -7.11
C HIS A 97 -12.30 -0.98 -5.69
N VAL A 98 -12.54 -1.84 -4.71
CA VAL A 98 -12.42 -1.49 -3.28
C VAL A 98 -11.09 -2.01 -2.75
N VAL A 99 -10.33 -1.14 -2.10
CA VAL A 99 -9.10 -1.49 -1.40
C VAL A 99 -9.37 -1.46 0.10
N ARG A 100 -9.04 -2.55 0.78
CA ARG A 100 -9.15 -2.70 2.23
C ARG A 100 -7.79 -2.94 2.85
N ALA A 101 -7.66 -2.72 4.15
CA ALA A 101 -6.37 -2.81 4.84
C ALA A 101 -5.80 -4.23 4.82
N GLY A 102 -6.64 -5.26 4.97
CA GLY A 102 -6.24 -6.67 5.03
C GLY A 102 -5.43 -7.08 6.25
N VAL A 103 -4.97 -6.12 7.05
CA VAL A 103 -4.24 -6.31 8.32
C VAL A 103 -4.80 -5.36 9.38
N ARG A 104 -4.64 -5.74 10.65
CA ARG A 104 -4.91 -4.84 11.78
C ARG A 104 -3.66 -4.02 12.10
N GLY A 105 -3.79 -2.71 12.24
CA GLY A 105 -2.65 -1.84 12.50
C GLY A 105 -3.01 -0.39 12.73
N THR A 106 -2.00 0.45 12.89
CA THR A 106 -2.16 1.91 13.05
C THR A 106 -1.84 2.58 11.72
N LEU A 107 -2.82 3.28 11.13
CA LEU A 107 -2.60 4.11 9.95
C LEU A 107 -1.64 5.25 10.31
N VAL A 108 -0.57 5.37 9.53
CA VAL A 108 0.38 6.48 9.61
C VAL A 108 0.07 7.52 8.54
N GLU A 109 -0.26 7.07 7.32
CA GLU A 109 -0.42 7.93 6.17
C GLU A 109 -1.28 7.28 5.08
N MET A 110 -2.11 8.08 4.40
CA MET A 110 -2.73 7.75 3.11
C MET A 110 -2.03 8.56 2.00
N ASN A 111 -1.89 7.99 0.81
CA ASN A 111 -1.25 8.69 -0.31
C ASN A 111 -2.21 9.66 -1.00
N ASP A 112 -2.33 10.87 -0.45
CA ASP A 112 -3.21 11.92 -0.97
C ASP A 112 -2.90 12.36 -2.40
N ARG A 113 -1.70 12.08 -2.91
CA ARG A 113 -1.32 12.36 -4.30
C ARG A 113 -2.22 11.62 -5.29
N LEU A 114 -2.75 10.46 -4.91
CA LEU A 114 -3.67 9.69 -5.75
C LEU A 114 -4.98 10.44 -6.06
N LYS A 115 -5.36 11.46 -5.28
CA LYS A 115 -6.52 12.30 -5.60
C LYS A 115 -6.32 13.15 -6.87
N THR A 116 -5.08 13.55 -7.15
CA THR A 116 -4.73 14.42 -8.29
C THR A 116 -3.99 13.67 -9.40
N HIS A 117 -3.34 12.55 -9.05
CA HIS A 117 -2.62 11.68 -9.97
C HIS A 117 -3.04 10.21 -9.74
N PRO A 118 -4.31 9.86 -10.02
CA PRO A 118 -4.90 8.56 -9.66
C PRO A 118 -4.18 7.38 -10.31
N ASP A 119 -3.73 7.52 -11.55
CA ASP A 119 -3.08 6.43 -12.30
C ASP A 119 -1.69 6.04 -11.76
N LEU A 120 -1.12 6.79 -10.80
CA LEU A 120 0.09 6.38 -10.09
C LEU A 120 -0.10 5.04 -9.36
N ILE A 121 -1.32 4.75 -8.87
CA ILE A 121 -1.63 3.47 -8.20
C ILE A 121 -1.37 2.27 -9.11
N ARG A 122 -1.49 2.46 -10.42
CA ARG A 122 -1.28 1.44 -11.47
C ARG A 122 0.15 1.49 -12.02
N THR A 123 0.67 2.70 -12.30
CA THR A 123 1.94 2.90 -13.01
C THR A 123 3.18 2.87 -12.12
N ALA A 124 3.04 3.19 -10.83
CA ALA A 124 4.13 3.24 -9.86
C ALA A 124 3.74 2.66 -8.47
N PRO A 125 3.12 1.47 -8.39
CA PRO A 125 2.50 0.95 -7.15
C PRO A 125 3.47 0.81 -5.98
N ASP A 126 4.74 0.46 -6.25
CA ASP A 126 5.77 0.27 -5.22
C ASP A 126 6.51 1.57 -4.83
N ASN A 127 6.17 2.69 -5.48
CA ASN A 127 6.84 3.97 -5.27
C ASN A 127 5.81 5.08 -5.14
N GLN A 128 5.59 5.91 -6.16
CA GLN A 128 4.71 7.09 -6.03
C GLN A 128 3.22 6.73 -5.89
N GLY A 129 2.86 5.48 -6.17
CA GLY A 129 1.50 4.95 -6.16
C GLY A 129 1.15 4.04 -4.98
N TYR A 130 1.92 4.05 -3.88
CA TYR A 130 1.47 3.34 -2.67
C TYR A 130 0.12 3.87 -2.21
N ILE A 131 -0.61 3.06 -1.43
CA ILE A 131 -1.97 3.39 -1.00
C ILE A 131 -1.94 3.95 0.42
N ALA A 132 -1.28 3.26 1.34
CA ALA A 132 -1.21 3.61 2.74
C ALA A 132 0.08 3.13 3.40
N ILE A 133 0.46 3.77 4.51
CA ILE A 133 1.52 3.33 5.41
C ILE A 133 0.90 2.94 6.75
N ILE A 134 1.22 1.73 7.21
CA ILE A 134 0.71 1.13 8.44
C ILE A 134 1.89 0.80 9.35
N THR A 135 1.70 0.99 10.65
CA THR A 135 2.65 0.53 11.67
C THR A 135 1.94 -0.30 12.73
N TYR A 136 2.71 -1.16 13.40
CA TYR A 136 2.20 -2.03 14.46
C TYR A 136 2.77 -1.62 15.83
N GLY A 137 2.25 -2.24 16.89
CA GLY A 137 2.80 -2.08 18.24
C GLY A 137 4.25 -2.55 18.31
N ALA A 138 5.03 -1.97 19.23
CA ALA A 138 6.42 -2.35 19.41
C ALA A 138 6.54 -3.87 19.65
N GLY A 139 7.44 -4.53 18.91
CA GLY A 139 7.67 -5.97 19.01
C GLY A 139 6.71 -6.86 18.21
N VAL A 140 5.65 -6.31 17.62
CA VAL A 140 4.75 -7.06 16.73
C VAL A 140 5.37 -7.10 15.33
N ARG A 141 5.72 -8.31 14.88
CA ARG A 141 6.35 -8.55 13.57
C ARG A 141 5.43 -9.31 12.62
N ASP A 142 4.69 -10.27 13.16
CA ASP A 142 3.65 -11.00 12.43
C ASP A 142 2.29 -10.38 12.74
N THR A 143 1.50 -10.17 11.69
CA THR A 143 0.19 -9.52 11.79
C THR A 143 -0.81 -10.37 11.03
N ASP A 144 -1.89 -10.75 11.71
CA ASP A 144 -3.00 -11.47 11.10
C ASP A 144 -3.42 -10.81 9.78
N GLY A 145 -3.62 -11.64 8.74
CA GLY A 145 -4.00 -11.19 7.40
C GLY A 145 -2.82 -10.91 6.45
N MET A 146 -1.57 -10.96 6.92
CA MET A 146 -0.38 -10.91 6.08
C MET A 146 0.06 -12.31 5.66
N GLY A 147 -0.14 -12.64 4.39
CA GLY A 147 0.13 -13.95 3.82
C GLY A 147 1.59 -14.14 3.41
N ASP A 148 1.84 -15.12 2.55
CA ASP A 148 3.17 -15.56 2.12
C ASP A 148 4.07 -14.47 1.52
N GLU A 149 5.38 -14.72 1.57
CA GLU A 149 6.36 -13.91 0.85
C GLU A 149 6.22 -14.10 -0.67
N LEU A 150 6.09 -12.97 -1.37
CA LEU A 150 5.98 -12.91 -2.81
C LEU A 150 7.37 -12.78 -3.46
N PRO A 151 7.54 -13.24 -4.71
CA PRO A 151 8.80 -13.13 -5.42
C PRO A 151 9.28 -11.67 -5.54
N LYS A 152 10.58 -11.47 -5.30
CA LYS A 152 11.23 -10.16 -5.42
C LYS A 152 11.24 -9.68 -6.87
N LYS A 153 10.87 -8.42 -7.11
CA LYS A 153 11.04 -7.82 -8.44
C LYS A 153 12.53 -7.67 -8.74
N ARG A 154 12.91 -7.97 -9.99
CA ARG A 154 14.29 -7.95 -10.48
C ARG A 154 14.44 -6.92 -11.59
N LEU A 155 15.51 -6.14 -11.55
CA LEU A 155 15.94 -5.23 -12.60
C LEU A 155 17.02 -5.92 -13.43
N HIS A 156 16.89 -5.85 -14.75
CA HIS A 156 17.88 -6.35 -15.70
C HIS A 156 18.59 -5.15 -16.32
N LEU A 157 19.90 -5.06 -16.11
CA LEU A 157 20.74 -4.06 -16.76
C LEU A 157 21.17 -4.63 -18.11
N LYS A 158 20.85 -3.87 -19.17
CA LYS A 158 21.30 -4.16 -20.54
C LYS A 158 22.66 -3.51 -20.79
#